data_AF-A0A1I7RUW7-F1
#
_entry.id   AF-A0A1I7RUW7-F1
#
_cell.length_a   1.000
_cell.length_b   1.000
_cell.length_c   1.000
_cell.angle_alpha   90.00
_cell.angle_beta   90.00
_cell.angle_gamma   90.00
#
_symmetry.space_group_name_H-M   'P 1'
#
loop_
_entity.id
_entity.type
_entity.pdbx_description
1 polymer ?
#
loop_
_entity_poly.entity_id
_entity_poly.type
_entity_poly.pdbx_seq_one_letter_code
_entity_poly.pdbx_strand_id
1 'polypeptide(L)'
;MSADQEAVIDSAVEAIQAVSCLNFVKQSSRPTGNFIFYSIYPSTAFCGISNIGMQKSGNNVVYMSFMCNSQDNRGVAIHETLHALGVAHEHVRTDRDDHIRINWNNVDPNNYAFFALNDAKMFTSYGVPYGYDSIMHYKSTAATTATASGPSMTPLHGSEYEMGQRRHLSETDIQLLNKMYCKPESCSDRNVYCGLWANRGKCETSGWMRQNCEKSCDLC
;
A
#
# COMPACT_ATOMS: atom_id res chain seq x y z
N MET A 1 -21.00 -7.20 12.91
CA MET A 1 -20.61 -5.82 12.53
C MET A 1 -21.78 -4.93 12.90
N SER A 2 -21.54 -3.82 13.60
CA SER A 2 -22.58 -2.81 13.82
C SER A 2 -22.78 -1.94 12.58
N ALA A 3 -23.89 -1.21 12.49
CA ALA A 3 -24.16 -0.29 11.39
C ALA A 3 -23.05 0.79 11.24
N ASP A 4 -22.53 1.30 12.35
CA ASP A 4 -21.44 2.30 12.32
C ASP A 4 -20.13 1.71 11.77
N GLN A 5 -19.80 0.47 12.15
CA GLN A 5 -18.62 -0.23 11.62
C GLN A 5 -18.75 -0.50 10.12
N GLU A 6 -19.96 -0.88 9.70
CA GLU A 6 -20.29 -1.11 8.30
C GLU A 6 -20.21 0.18 7.48
N ALA A 7 -20.73 1.29 7.99
CA ALA A 7 -20.65 2.61 7.34
C ALA A 7 -19.20 3.09 7.17
N VAL A 8 -18.31 2.81 8.12
CA VAL A 8 -16.87 3.12 7.99
C VAL A 8 -16.23 2.33 6.85
N ILE A 9 -16.55 1.04 6.72
CA ILE A 9 -16.01 0.19 5.66
C ILE A 9 -16.60 0.60 4.30
N ASP A 10 -17.91 0.86 4.23
CA ASP A 10 -18.59 1.34 3.03
C ASP A 10 -17.96 2.66 2.55
N SER A 11 -17.73 3.63 3.45
CA SER A 11 -17.06 4.89 3.12
C SER A 11 -15.61 4.72 2.64
N ALA A 12 -14.89 3.71 3.15
CA ALA A 12 -13.54 3.40 2.71
C ALA A 12 -13.51 2.84 1.28
N VAL A 13 -14.39 1.87 0.97
CA VAL A 13 -14.45 1.32 -0.40
C VAL A 13 -15.00 2.35 -1.39
N GLU A 14 -15.95 3.18 -1.01
CA GLU A 14 -16.43 4.33 -1.82
C GLU A 14 -15.30 5.29 -2.16
N ALA A 15 -14.40 5.59 -1.21
CA ALA A 15 -13.25 6.44 -1.46
C ALA A 15 -12.30 5.89 -2.52
N ILE A 16 -12.10 4.57 -2.55
CA ILE A 16 -11.27 3.88 -3.55
C ILE A 16 -11.97 3.88 -4.92
N GLN A 17 -13.29 3.62 -4.96
CA GLN A 17 -14.08 3.68 -6.19
C GLN A 17 -14.08 5.08 -6.81
N ALA A 18 -14.16 6.13 -6.00
CA ALA A 18 -14.25 7.50 -6.48
C ALA A 18 -13.01 7.98 -7.25
N VAL A 19 -11.87 7.31 -7.06
CA VAL A 19 -10.57 7.70 -7.64
C VAL A 19 -9.97 6.63 -8.56
N SER A 20 -10.70 5.55 -8.84
CA SER A 20 -10.24 4.46 -9.69
C SER A 20 -11.38 3.91 -10.55
N CYS A 21 -11.03 2.98 -11.43
CA CYS A 21 -11.98 2.19 -12.22
C CYS A 21 -12.53 0.97 -11.44
N LEU A 22 -12.08 0.74 -10.21
CA LEU A 22 -12.52 -0.41 -9.42
C LEU A 22 -13.98 -0.22 -9.02
N ASN A 23 -14.73 -1.33 -9.06
CA ASN A 23 -16.13 -1.38 -8.64
C ASN A 23 -16.30 -2.46 -7.57
N PHE A 24 -16.65 -2.04 -6.36
CA PHE A 24 -16.92 -2.89 -5.21
C PHE A 24 -18.42 -3.08 -5.08
N VAL A 25 -18.87 -4.32 -5.26
CA VAL A 25 -20.28 -4.67 -5.12
C VAL A 25 -20.49 -5.43 -3.82
N LYS A 26 -21.17 -4.79 -2.87
CA LYS A 26 -21.56 -5.40 -1.61
C LYS A 26 -22.56 -6.54 -1.85
N GLN A 27 -22.29 -7.69 -1.24
CA GLN A 27 -23.13 -8.88 -1.34
C GLN A 27 -23.82 -9.13 0.00
N SER A 28 -25.10 -9.50 -0.05
CA SER A 28 -25.89 -9.86 1.14
C SER A 28 -25.55 -11.24 1.69
N SER A 29 -24.86 -12.07 0.91
CA SER A 29 -24.36 -13.39 1.28
C SER A 29 -22.97 -13.62 0.69
N ARG A 30 -22.23 -14.61 1.21
CA ARG A 30 -20.90 -14.94 0.69
C ARG A 30 -21.03 -15.48 -0.74
N PRO A 31 -20.45 -14.82 -1.75
CA PRO A 31 -20.53 -15.29 -3.13
C PRO A 31 -19.67 -16.54 -3.33
N THR A 32 -19.90 -17.24 -4.43
CA THR A 32 -18.98 -18.29 -4.90
C THR A 32 -17.74 -17.63 -5.54
N GLY A 33 -16.57 -18.24 -5.37
CA GLY A 33 -15.31 -17.72 -5.90
C GLY A 33 -14.52 -16.86 -4.91
N ASN A 34 -13.77 -15.89 -5.44
CA ASN A 34 -12.89 -15.03 -4.65
C ASN A 34 -13.59 -13.69 -4.36
N PHE A 35 -13.56 -13.26 -3.10
CA PHE A 35 -14.15 -12.02 -2.63
C PHE A 35 -13.35 -11.50 -1.44
N ILE A 36 -13.44 -10.19 -1.18
CA ILE A 36 -12.94 -9.60 0.06
C ILE A 36 -14.00 -9.79 1.15
N PHE A 37 -13.60 -10.28 2.31
CA PHE A 37 -14.48 -10.46 3.47
C PHE A 37 -13.98 -9.62 4.64
N TYR A 38 -14.73 -8.59 5.00
CA TYR A 38 -14.41 -7.79 6.19
C TYR A 38 -14.87 -8.53 7.46
N SER A 39 -13.93 -8.76 8.37
CA SER A 39 -14.16 -9.43 9.65
C SER A 39 -13.78 -8.49 10.80
N ILE A 40 -14.74 -8.20 11.69
CA ILE A 40 -14.47 -7.39 12.88
C ILE A 40 -13.82 -8.26 13.95
N TYR A 41 -12.63 -7.89 14.37
CA TYR A 41 -11.89 -8.58 15.41
C TYR A 41 -11.42 -7.58 16.49
N PRO A 42 -12.00 -7.63 17.71
CA PRO A 42 -11.63 -6.70 18.77
C PRO A 42 -10.21 -6.98 19.27
N SER A 43 -9.29 -6.06 18.99
CA SER A 43 -7.87 -6.17 19.37
C SER A 43 -7.25 -4.80 19.59
N THR A 44 -6.46 -4.64 20.64
CA THR A 44 -5.60 -3.45 20.81
C THR A 44 -4.19 -3.67 20.25
N ALA A 45 -3.86 -4.89 19.83
CA ALA A 45 -2.55 -5.25 19.29
C ALA A 45 -2.41 -4.88 17.80
N PHE A 46 -3.52 -4.81 17.06
CA PHE A 46 -3.54 -4.38 15.66
C PHE A 46 -4.85 -3.65 15.35
N CYS A 47 -4.83 -2.78 14.35
CA CYS A 47 -5.99 -2.03 13.89
C CYS A 47 -6.59 -2.64 12.63
N GLY A 48 -5.74 -3.21 11.78
CA GLY A 48 -6.11 -3.88 10.55
C GLY A 48 -5.06 -4.94 10.19
N ILE A 49 -5.50 -6.01 9.53
CA ILE A 49 -4.62 -7.01 8.91
C ILE A 49 -5.31 -7.54 7.65
N SER A 50 -4.58 -7.56 6.55
CA SER A 50 -5.00 -8.19 5.29
C SER A 50 -3.82 -8.88 4.60
N ASN A 51 -4.13 -9.87 3.77
CA ASN A 51 -3.15 -10.43 2.85
C ASN A 51 -2.92 -9.49 1.67
N ILE A 52 -1.73 -9.58 1.07
CA ILE A 52 -1.41 -8.83 -0.14
C ILE A 52 -1.95 -9.57 -1.37
N GLY A 53 -2.91 -8.95 -2.06
CA GLY A 53 -3.51 -9.44 -3.29
C GLY A 53 -4.56 -10.53 -3.10
N MET A 54 -5.15 -10.97 -4.21
CA MET A 54 -6.25 -11.93 -4.22
C MET A 54 -5.84 -13.30 -3.67
N GLN A 55 -6.47 -13.72 -2.58
CA GLN A 55 -6.35 -15.07 -2.05
C GLN A 55 -7.40 -16.02 -2.67
N LYS A 56 -7.01 -17.29 -2.85
CA LYS A 56 -7.90 -18.32 -3.40
C LYS A 56 -8.93 -18.80 -2.37
N SER A 57 -10.05 -19.31 -2.87
CA SER A 57 -11.06 -20.04 -2.08
C SER A 57 -11.75 -19.21 -1.00
N GLY A 58 -11.99 -17.91 -1.28
CA GLY A 58 -12.71 -17.02 -0.35
C GLY A 58 -11.93 -16.64 0.91
N ASN A 59 -10.62 -16.92 0.96
CA ASN A 59 -9.77 -16.63 2.12
C ASN A 59 -9.23 -15.20 2.17
N ASN A 60 -9.75 -14.27 1.35
CA ASN A 60 -9.30 -12.89 1.33
C ASN A 60 -9.99 -12.08 2.44
N VAL A 61 -9.65 -12.39 3.69
CA VAL A 61 -10.23 -11.75 4.88
C VAL A 61 -9.46 -10.48 5.20
N VAL A 62 -10.19 -9.36 5.32
CA VAL A 62 -9.68 -8.10 5.87
C VAL A 62 -10.16 -8.02 7.31
N TYR A 63 -9.24 -8.17 8.26
CA TYR A 63 -9.53 -8.02 9.68
C TYR A 63 -9.50 -6.55 10.07
N MET A 64 -10.51 -6.10 10.80
CA MET A 64 -10.63 -4.73 11.30
C MET A 64 -10.86 -4.72 12.81
N SER A 65 -10.07 -3.94 13.53
CA SER A 65 -10.29 -3.65 14.95
C SER A 65 -10.62 -2.18 15.15
N PHE A 66 -11.77 -1.93 15.78
CA PHE A 66 -12.24 -0.59 16.14
C PHE A 66 -11.78 -0.16 17.54
N MET A 67 -10.89 -0.93 18.18
CA MET A 67 -10.32 -0.59 19.50
C MET A 67 -9.06 0.27 19.40
N CYS A 68 -8.60 0.57 18.18
CA CYS A 68 -7.49 1.47 17.93
C CYS A 68 -7.92 2.95 17.98
N ASN A 69 -8.11 3.48 19.18
CA ASN A 69 -8.62 4.85 19.38
C ASN A 69 -7.69 5.97 18.84
N SER A 70 -6.43 5.66 18.51
CA SER A 70 -5.44 6.62 18.01
C SER A 70 -5.36 6.71 16.48
N GLN A 71 -6.22 6.00 15.75
CA GLN A 71 -6.21 5.93 14.29
C GLN A 71 -7.60 6.24 13.73
N ASP A 72 -7.65 6.81 12.54
CA ASP A 72 -8.89 6.93 11.77
C ASP A 72 -9.22 5.57 11.14
N ASN A 73 -10.29 4.94 11.65
CA ASN A 73 -10.73 3.62 11.21
C ASN A 73 -11.08 3.57 9.71
N ARG A 74 -11.51 4.69 9.11
CA ARG A 74 -11.76 4.75 7.66
C ARG A 74 -10.46 4.63 6.89
N GLY A 75 -9.42 5.33 7.30
CA GLY A 75 -8.10 5.20 6.65
C GLY A 75 -7.43 3.86 6.92
N VAL A 76 -7.65 3.25 8.09
CA VAL A 76 -7.24 1.85 8.33
C VAL A 76 -7.96 0.92 7.36
N ALA A 77 -9.27 1.07 7.18
CA ALA A 77 -10.01 0.26 6.21
C ALA A 77 -9.47 0.43 4.79
N ILE A 78 -9.22 1.68 4.35
CA ILE A 78 -8.58 1.94 3.03
C ILE A 78 -7.23 1.21 2.94
N HIS A 79 -6.35 1.32 3.94
CA HIS A 79 -5.04 0.66 3.97
C HIS A 79 -5.15 -0.85 3.80
N GLU A 80 -6.03 -1.50 4.57
CA GLU A 80 -6.20 -2.96 4.49
C GLU A 80 -6.88 -3.41 3.19
N THR A 81 -7.76 -2.58 2.61
CA THR A 81 -8.31 -2.83 1.27
C THR A 81 -7.22 -2.75 0.22
N LEU A 82 -6.30 -1.78 0.30
CA LEU A 82 -5.16 -1.66 -0.62
C LEU A 82 -4.23 -2.87 -0.53
N HIS A 83 -3.97 -3.42 0.66
CA HIS A 83 -3.31 -4.72 0.79
C HIS A 83 -4.08 -5.81 0.02
N ALA A 84 -5.39 -5.94 0.23
CA ALA A 84 -6.20 -6.94 -0.47
C ALA A 84 -6.18 -6.78 -2.00
N LEU A 85 -5.95 -5.55 -2.49
CA LEU A 85 -5.74 -5.20 -3.90
C LEU A 85 -4.29 -5.39 -4.39
N GLY A 86 -3.38 -5.87 -3.54
CA GLY A 86 -2.01 -6.21 -3.93
C GLY A 86 -0.97 -5.10 -3.71
N VAL A 87 -1.31 -4.05 -2.98
CA VAL A 87 -0.37 -2.97 -2.65
C VAL A 87 0.37 -3.33 -1.36
N ALA A 88 1.70 -3.35 -1.39
CA ALA A 88 2.52 -3.55 -0.19
C ALA A 88 2.78 -2.23 0.55
N HIS A 89 3.44 -2.29 1.71
CA HIS A 89 3.88 -1.08 2.40
C HIS A 89 4.92 -0.30 1.58
N GLU A 90 4.86 1.03 1.66
CA GLU A 90 5.74 1.91 0.89
C GLU A 90 7.21 1.80 1.33
N HIS A 91 7.47 1.60 2.63
CA HIS A 91 8.83 1.56 3.21
C HIS A 91 9.63 0.29 2.89
N VAL A 92 9.01 -0.70 2.26
CA VAL A 92 9.66 -1.95 1.80
C VAL A 92 9.87 -2.00 0.28
N ARG A 93 9.63 -0.88 -0.42
CA ARG A 93 9.97 -0.76 -1.84
C ARG A 93 11.45 -0.99 -2.09
N THR A 94 11.77 -1.54 -3.26
CA THR A 94 13.16 -1.84 -3.66
C THR A 94 14.03 -0.60 -3.84
N ASP A 95 13.42 0.58 -4.05
CA ASP A 95 14.08 1.88 -4.12
C ASP A 95 14.05 2.65 -2.80
N ARG A 96 13.54 2.08 -1.69
CA ARG A 96 13.32 2.84 -0.43
C ARG A 96 14.59 3.48 0.13
N ASP A 97 15.77 2.88 -0.06
CA ASP A 97 17.04 3.43 0.44
C ASP A 97 17.46 4.73 -0.27
N ASP A 98 16.84 5.06 -1.42
CA ASP A 98 16.98 6.37 -2.08
C ASP A 98 16.08 7.45 -1.40
N HIS A 99 15.17 7.06 -0.50
CA HIS A 99 14.13 7.92 0.07
C HIS A 99 14.12 7.99 1.60
N ILE A 100 14.43 6.89 2.29
CA ILE A 100 14.46 6.82 3.75
C ILE A 100 15.73 6.13 4.23
N ARG A 101 16.16 6.47 5.44
CA ARG A 101 17.17 5.72 6.20
C ARG A 101 16.48 4.92 7.30
N ILE A 102 16.80 3.63 7.39
CA ILE A 102 16.46 2.81 8.56
C ILE A 102 17.53 3.00 9.63
N ASN A 103 17.14 3.49 10.79
CA ASN A 103 18.00 3.65 11.96
C ASN A 103 18.00 2.34 12.75
N TRP A 104 18.74 1.33 12.27
CA TRP A 104 18.73 -0.02 12.84
C TRP A 104 18.96 -0.09 14.35
N ASN A 105 19.78 0.82 14.91
CA ASN A 105 20.01 0.91 16.36
C ASN A 105 18.75 1.26 17.17
N ASN A 106 17.74 1.85 16.53
CA ASN A 106 16.47 2.23 17.16
C ASN A 106 15.37 1.18 16.92
N VAL A 107 15.59 0.20 16.04
CA VAL A 107 14.61 -0.84 15.71
C VAL A 107 14.69 -1.99 16.70
N ASP A 108 13.55 -2.47 17.18
CA ASP A 108 13.49 -3.71 17.97
C ASP A 108 14.00 -4.89 17.12
N PRO A 109 15.05 -5.62 17.55
CA PRO A 109 15.60 -6.75 16.79
C PRO A 109 14.59 -7.83 16.41
N ASN A 110 13.52 -8.02 17.19
CA ASN A 110 12.46 -8.97 16.88
C ASN A 110 11.63 -8.56 15.65
N ASN A 111 11.72 -7.30 15.24
CA ASN A 111 10.92 -6.69 14.19
C ASN A 111 11.73 -6.33 12.92
N TYR A 112 13.00 -6.76 12.82
CA TYR A 112 13.82 -6.50 11.63
C TYR A 112 13.18 -6.99 10.32
N ALA A 113 12.44 -8.09 10.38
CA ALA A 113 11.74 -8.63 9.22
C ALA A 113 10.69 -7.66 8.63
N PHE A 114 10.15 -6.72 9.42
CA PHE A 114 9.18 -5.72 8.93
C PHE A 114 9.80 -4.68 7.99
N PHE A 115 11.13 -4.63 7.89
CA PHE A 115 11.88 -3.70 7.05
C PHE A 115 12.60 -4.39 5.88
N ALA A 116 12.34 -5.69 5.68
CA ALA A 116 12.87 -6.44 4.55
C ALA A 116 12.30 -5.87 3.24
N LEU A 117 13.18 -5.64 2.26
CA LEU A 117 12.75 -5.16 0.94
C LEU A 117 11.94 -6.24 0.23
N ASN A 118 10.92 -5.81 -0.49
CA ASN A 118 10.13 -6.67 -1.35
C ASN A 118 10.94 -7.21 -2.54
N ASP A 119 10.57 -8.40 -3.03
CA ASP A 119 11.16 -8.95 -4.25
C ASP A 119 10.69 -8.15 -5.48
N ALA A 120 11.63 -7.58 -6.23
CA ALA A 120 11.38 -6.85 -7.48
C ALA A 120 10.65 -7.70 -8.54
N LYS A 121 10.68 -9.03 -8.44
CA LYS A 121 9.94 -9.93 -9.33
C LYS A 121 8.45 -10.01 -9.00
N MET A 122 8.07 -9.68 -7.77
CA MET A 122 6.69 -9.74 -7.28
C MET A 122 6.05 -8.35 -7.21
N PHE A 123 6.87 -7.32 -6.97
CA PHE A 123 6.40 -5.96 -6.75
C PHE A 123 7.05 -4.98 -7.73
N THR A 124 6.24 -4.05 -8.24
CA THR A 124 6.69 -2.95 -9.10
C THR A 124 5.94 -1.68 -8.72
N SER A 125 6.64 -0.55 -8.80
CA SER A 125 6.05 0.78 -8.60
C SER A 125 5.27 1.28 -9.82
N TYR A 126 5.39 0.60 -10.98
CA TYR A 126 4.88 1.08 -12.27
C TYR A 126 5.31 2.53 -12.61
N GLY A 127 6.50 2.94 -12.16
CA GLY A 127 7.02 4.29 -12.39
C GLY A 127 6.36 5.36 -11.52
N VAL A 128 5.60 4.96 -10.49
CA VAL A 128 5.06 5.89 -9.51
C VAL A 128 6.18 6.29 -8.52
N PRO A 129 6.37 7.60 -8.29
CA PRO A 129 7.34 8.10 -7.31
C PRO A 129 7.07 7.57 -5.89
N TYR A 130 8.08 7.68 -5.03
CA TYR A 130 7.95 7.30 -3.62
C TYR A 130 7.05 8.29 -2.87
N GLY A 131 6.00 7.80 -2.22
CA GLY A 131 5.01 8.62 -1.51
C GLY A 131 5.20 8.60 0.00
N TYR A 132 5.87 9.60 0.58
CA TYR A 132 6.01 9.69 2.04
C TYR A 132 4.65 9.79 2.75
N ASP A 133 3.67 10.46 2.13
CA ASP A 133 2.30 10.58 2.62
C ASP A 133 1.39 9.42 2.17
N SER A 134 1.93 8.38 1.53
CA SER A 134 1.16 7.19 1.16
C SER A 134 0.45 6.62 2.39
N ILE A 135 -0.83 6.26 2.21
CA ILE A 135 -1.57 5.57 3.26
C ILE A 135 -0.93 4.22 3.58
N MET A 136 -0.13 3.67 2.67
CA MET A 136 0.63 2.43 2.81
C MET A 136 1.97 2.61 3.52
N HIS A 137 2.40 3.85 3.78
CA HIS A 137 3.63 4.11 4.52
C HIS A 137 3.44 3.84 6.03
N TYR A 138 4.47 3.29 6.68
CA TYR A 138 4.54 3.20 8.14
C TYR A 138 4.90 4.54 8.78
N LYS A 139 4.54 4.74 10.06
CA LYS A 139 5.01 5.90 10.83
C LYS A 139 6.53 5.84 11.00
N SER A 140 7.20 6.98 11.13
CA SER A 140 8.65 7.05 11.37
C SER A 140 9.11 6.25 12.60
N THR A 141 8.21 6.08 13.58
CA THR A 141 8.45 5.38 14.84
C THR A 141 8.03 3.91 14.84
N ALA A 142 7.61 3.34 13.70
CA ALA A 142 7.18 1.94 13.64
C ALA A 142 8.30 1.00 14.13
N ALA A 143 7.97 0.04 15.01
CA ALA A 143 8.93 -0.89 15.63
C ALA A 143 10.13 -0.23 16.34
N THR A 144 10.02 1.03 16.74
CA THR A 144 11.04 1.71 17.56
C THR A 144 11.03 1.15 18.98
N THR A 145 12.22 0.91 19.55
CA THR A 145 12.33 0.43 20.94
C THR A 145 11.94 1.52 21.94
N ALA A 146 11.44 1.12 23.12
CA ALA A 146 11.07 2.07 24.18
C ALA A 146 12.26 2.90 24.71
N THR A 147 13.49 2.47 24.45
CA THR A 147 14.74 3.12 24.89
C THR A 147 15.42 3.94 23.80
N ALA A 148 14.90 3.93 22.57
CA ALA A 148 15.47 4.70 21.46
C ALA A 148 15.34 6.21 21.71
N SER A 149 16.37 6.95 21.29
CA SER A 149 16.39 8.42 21.37
C SER A 149 15.77 9.10 20.14
N GLY A 150 15.27 8.34 19.17
CA GLY A 150 14.70 8.85 17.92
C GLY A 150 13.96 7.77 17.12
N PRO A 151 13.42 8.11 15.93
CA PRO A 151 12.61 7.21 15.11
C PRO A 151 13.45 6.07 14.51
N SER A 152 12.78 4.97 14.16
CA SER A 152 13.35 3.85 13.39
C SER A 152 13.56 4.19 11.91
N MET A 153 12.83 5.17 11.38
CA MET A 153 12.95 5.64 9.99
C MET A 153 13.10 7.16 9.92
N THR A 154 14.02 7.63 9.09
CA THR A 154 14.22 9.06 8.81
C THR A 154 14.11 9.31 7.31
N PRO A 155 13.24 10.24 6.86
CA PRO A 155 13.20 10.59 5.44
C PRO A 155 14.49 11.31 5.03
N LEU A 156 15.01 10.99 3.84
CA LEU A 156 16.15 11.67 3.23
C LEU A 156 15.73 12.99 2.57
N HIS A 157 14.46 13.09 2.19
CA HIS A 157 13.83 14.26 1.60
C HIS A 157 12.50 14.54 2.32
N GLY A 158 12.20 15.80 2.63
CA GLY A 158 10.93 16.16 3.29
C GLY A 158 10.92 15.97 4.80
N SER A 159 9.75 15.65 5.37
CA SER A 159 9.52 15.63 6.81
C SER A 159 8.97 14.29 7.30
N GLU A 160 9.39 13.87 8.50
CA GLU A 160 8.89 12.62 9.08
C GLU A 160 7.38 12.63 9.39
N TYR A 161 6.78 13.82 9.53
CA TYR A 161 5.36 13.99 9.81
C TYR A 161 4.45 13.63 8.63
N GLU A 162 5.02 13.49 7.43
CA GLU A 162 4.29 13.03 6.25
C GLU A 162 4.00 11.52 6.34
N MET A 163 4.86 10.76 7.03
CA MET A 163 4.82 9.30 7.07
C MET A 163 3.79 8.73 8.06
N GLY A 164 3.05 7.72 7.62
CA GLY A 164 2.16 6.94 8.48
C GLY A 164 0.81 7.58 8.77
N GLN A 165 0.41 8.56 7.95
CA GLN A 165 -0.94 9.10 7.95
C GLN A 165 -1.97 8.00 7.62
N ARG A 166 -3.18 8.12 8.17
CA ARG A 166 -4.34 7.22 7.92
C ARG A 166 -5.61 8.02 7.67
N ARG A 167 -5.52 9.12 6.93
CA ARG A 167 -6.63 10.07 6.69
C ARG A 167 -7.17 9.99 5.26
N HIS A 168 -6.29 9.81 4.27
CA HIS A 168 -6.67 9.82 2.86
C HIS A 168 -5.75 8.95 2.01
N LEU A 169 -6.18 8.64 0.78
CA LEU A 169 -5.29 8.18 -0.28
C LEU A 169 -4.40 9.35 -0.72
N SER A 170 -3.10 9.14 -0.80
CA SER A 170 -2.17 10.10 -1.41
C SER A 170 -2.32 10.11 -2.93
N GLU A 171 -1.74 11.11 -3.60
CA GLU A 171 -1.70 11.14 -5.06
C GLU A 171 -0.99 9.90 -5.63
N THR A 172 0.11 9.47 -5.00
CA THR A 172 0.85 8.26 -5.41
C THR A 172 0.06 6.98 -5.20
N ASP A 173 -0.77 6.88 -4.15
CA ASP A 173 -1.66 5.72 -3.96
C ASP A 173 -2.67 5.62 -5.11
N ILE A 174 -3.26 6.76 -5.48
CA ILE A 174 -4.24 6.86 -6.58
C ILE A 174 -3.58 6.50 -7.90
N GLN A 175 -2.41 7.06 -8.19
CA GLN A 175 -1.66 6.76 -9.41
C GLN A 175 -1.32 5.27 -9.50
N LEU A 176 -0.81 4.68 -8.41
CA LEU A 176 -0.44 3.26 -8.37
C LEU A 176 -1.66 2.35 -8.61
N LEU A 177 -2.79 2.61 -7.95
CA LEU A 177 -4.02 1.84 -8.17
C LEU A 177 -4.50 1.93 -9.61
N ASN A 178 -4.48 3.12 -10.21
CA ASN A 178 -4.91 3.31 -11.59
C ASN A 178 -3.94 2.66 -12.59
N LYS A 179 -2.64 2.67 -12.32
CA LYS A 179 -1.68 1.85 -13.08
C LYS A 179 -2.08 0.39 -12.96
N MET A 180 -2.25 -0.14 -11.75
CA MET A 180 -2.54 -1.56 -11.53
C MET A 180 -3.79 -2.03 -12.28
N TYR A 181 -4.90 -1.30 -12.17
CA TYR A 181 -6.23 -1.80 -12.54
C TYR A 181 -6.91 -1.10 -13.71
N CYS A 182 -6.52 0.14 -14.03
CA CYS A 182 -7.31 1.03 -14.91
C CYS A 182 -6.67 1.31 -16.26
N LYS A 183 -5.58 0.60 -16.54
CA LYS A 183 -4.95 0.60 -17.86
C LYS A 183 -5.53 -0.56 -18.70
N PRO A 184 -5.64 -0.41 -20.02
CA PRO A 184 -6.05 -1.50 -20.91
C PRO A 184 -5.19 -2.74 -20.73
N GLU A 185 -5.71 -3.93 -20.96
CA GLU A 185 -4.91 -5.17 -20.84
C GLU A 185 -3.70 -5.20 -21.76
N SER A 186 -3.75 -4.51 -22.90
CA SER A 186 -2.60 -4.34 -23.80
C SER A 186 -1.48 -3.49 -23.19
N CYS A 187 -1.79 -2.64 -22.22
CA CYS A 187 -0.84 -1.77 -21.54
C CYS A 187 -0.04 -2.56 -20.51
N SER A 188 1.19 -2.90 -20.85
CA SER A 188 2.00 -3.81 -20.04
C SER A 188 3.47 -3.43 -20.03
N ASP A 189 4.16 -3.90 -18.98
CA ASP A 189 5.60 -3.86 -18.88
C ASP A 189 6.16 -5.26 -19.16
N ARG A 190 7.20 -5.34 -19.98
CA ARG A 190 7.85 -6.60 -20.39
C ARG A 190 9.06 -6.95 -19.51
N ASN A 191 9.37 -6.12 -18.52
CA ASN A 191 10.49 -6.33 -17.62
C ASN A 191 10.14 -5.88 -16.20
N VAL A 192 10.54 -6.69 -15.22
CA VAL A 192 10.28 -6.45 -13.79
C VAL A 192 10.89 -5.14 -13.28
N TYR A 193 11.94 -4.63 -13.93
CA TYR A 193 12.60 -3.38 -13.54
C TYR A 193 12.03 -2.12 -14.22
N CYS A 194 10.98 -2.25 -15.05
CA CYS A 194 10.39 -1.11 -15.75
C CYS A 194 10.00 0.03 -14.81
N GLY A 195 9.36 -0.26 -13.67
CA GLY A 195 8.97 0.76 -12.70
C GLY A 195 10.16 1.48 -12.06
N LEU A 196 11.18 0.72 -11.67
CA LEU A 196 12.42 1.28 -11.11
C LEU A 196 13.15 2.18 -12.13
N TRP A 197 13.25 1.73 -13.38
CA TRP A 197 13.90 2.49 -14.43
C TRP A 197 13.11 3.73 -14.84
N ALA A 198 11.78 3.67 -14.83
CA ALA A 198 10.92 4.83 -15.04
C ALA A 198 11.17 5.90 -13.97
N ASN A 199 11.21 5.52 -12.69
CA ASN A 199 11.55 6.42 -11.57
C ASN A 199 12.96 7.04 -11.70
N ARG A 200 13.85 6.43 -12.48
CA ARG A 200 15.21 6.93 -12.77
C ARG A 200 15.31 7.71 -14.09
N GLY A 201 14.18 8.15 -14.64
CA GLY A 201 14.11 8.98 -15.85
C GLY A 201 14.47 8.24 -17.15
N LYS A 202 14.40 6.90 -17.17
CA LYS A 202 14.79 6.12 -18.35
C LYS A 202 13.76 6.14 -19.48
N CYS A 203 12.51 6.53 -19.20
CA CYS A 203 11.47 6.67 -20.22
C CYS A 203 11.83 7.69 -21.31
N GLU A 204 12.51 8.78 -20.95
CA GLU A 204 12.89 9.86 -21.87
C GLU A 204 14.18 9.56 -22.64
N THR A 205 15.07 8.77 -22.03
CA THR A 205 16.45 8.60 -22.51
C THR A 205 16.71 7.27 -23.21
N SER A 206 15.80 6.29 -23.08
CA SER A 206 15.96 4.95 -23.65
C SER A 206 14.85 4.60 -24.63
N GLY A 207 15.22 4.38 -25.90
CA GLY A 207 14.29 3.83 -26.90
C GLY A 207 13.78 2.44 -26.51
N TRP A 208 14.59 1.65 -25.81
CA TRP A 208 14.18 0.33 -25.31
C TRP A 208 13.08 0.44 -24.27
N MET A 209 13.16 1.41 -23.34
CA MET A 209 12.11 1.64 -22.33
C MET A 209 10.78 1.95 -22.99
N ARG A 210 10.77 2.82 -24.01
CA ARG A 210 9.55 3.21 -24.71
C ARG A 210 8.84 2.05 -25.41
N GLN A 211 9.56 0.98 -25.75
CA GLN A 211 9.01 -0.19 -26.44
C GLN A 211 8.63 -1.34 -25.50
N ASN A 212 9.12 -1.33 -24.25
CA ASN A 212 9.03 -2.47 -23.35
C ASN A 212 8.43 -2.13 -21.98
N CYS A 213 8.28 -0.85 -21.65
CA CYS A 213 7.82 -0.38 -20.35
C CYS A 213 6.66 0.62 -20.52
N GLU A 214 5.71 0.31 -21.40
CA GLU A 214 4.64 1.24 -21.79
C GLU A 214 3.83 1.69 -20.59
N LYS A 215 3.50 0.75 -19.70
CA LYS A 215 2.72 1.00 -18.49
C LYS A 215 3.50 1.85 -17.49
N SER A 216 4.77 1.52 -17.24
CA SER A 216 5.62 2.33 -16.35
C SER A 216 5.96 3.72 -16.90
N CYS A 217 5.96 3.89 -18.22
CA CYS A 217 6.32 5.15 -18.88
C CYS A 217 5.13 6.01 -19.34
N ASP A 218 3.90 5.67 -18.96
CA ASP A 218 2.68 6.38 -19.38
C ASP A 218 2.54 6.51 -20.91
N LEU A 219 2.95 5.48 -21.63
CA LEU A 219 2.77 5.39 -23.09
C LEU A 219 1.44 4.71 -23.48
N CYS A 220 0.72 4.29 -22.44
CA CYS A 220 -0.66 3.88 -22.35
C CYS A 220 -1.11 4.24 -20.92
#